data_AF-Q24FE3-F1
#
_entry.id   AF-Q24FE3-F1
#
_cell.length_a   1.000
_cell.length_b   1.000
_cell.length_c   1.000
_cell.angle_alpha   90.00
_cell.angle_beta   90.00
_cell.angle_gamma   90.00
#
_symmetry.space_group_name_H-M   'P 1'
#
loop_
_entity.id
_entity.type
_entity.pdbx_description
1 polymer ?
#
loop_
_entity_poly.entity_id
_entity_poly.type
_entity_poly.pdbx_seq_one_letter_code
_entity_poly.pdbx_strand_id
1 'polypeptide(L)'
;MNLKLLKKSVIITNSLLLLVGLFFIIYPAILYQQYAYTTYTNNLFSGILIFGIVLGVFLILWTLFGVLAAQKNNTMIQAAYNVGIIMLFLLSIAILAISCIVQYEVPSYKNDEKCTQQSILIQLQQLNHKSSLTLCQNDCLCNFKGTQEEADKLGINNFNHKDSSPVRVQDCQIFEDFQFENQSENSEVLKFLEELFGCSGFCSQNSYYLFSDLNDGIPNGDCKVHVINFVEDNIIAIVISSSFITVLLLVSLIFNILFYLELLKSRYSSK
;
A
#
# COMPACT_ATOMS: atom_id res chain seq x y z
N MET A 1 -37.82 16.82 -11.87
CA MET A 1 -37.75 16.12 -10.56
C MET A 1 -37.96 17.15 -9.47
N ASN A 2 -38.61 16.84 -8.35
CA ASN A 2 -38.85 17.84 -7.29
C ASN A 2 -37.51 18.26 -6.65
N LEU A 3 -37.20 19.56 -6.61
CA LEU A 3 -35.96 20.11 -6.03
C LEU A 3 -35.73 19.62 -4.58
N LYS A 4 -36.81 19.47 -3.80
CA LYS A 4 -36.74 18.94 -2.42
C LYS A 4 -36.27 17.49 -2.38
N LEU A 5 -36.67 16.68 -3.36
CA LEU A 5 -36.26 15.28 -3.47
C LEU A 5 -34.77 15.19 -3.84
N LEU A 6 -34.34 15.94 -4.87
CA LEU A 6 -32.93 16.00 -5.29
C LEU A 6 -32.00 16.44 -4.14
N LYS A 7 -32.39 17.48 -3.40
CA LYS A 7 -31.64 17.94 -2.23
C LYS A 7 -31.49 16.83 -1.17
N LYS A 8 -32.57 16.10 -0.88
CA LYS A 8 -32.51 14.95 0.05
C LYS A 8 -31.58 13.85 -0.48
N SER A 9 -31.66 13.51 -1.76
CA SER A 9 -30.77 12.51 -2.38
C SER A 9 -29.29 12.91 -2.27
N VAL A 10 -28.95 14.17 -2.58
CA VAL A 10 -27.58 14.69 -2.45
C VAL A 10 -27.09 14.62 -1.00
N ILE A 11 -27.93 14.97 -0.03
CA ILE A 11 -27.57 14.87 1.39
C ILE A 11 -27.32 13.41 1.78
N ILE A 12 -28.19 12.48 1.38
CA ILE A 12 -28.04 11.05 1.68
C ILE A 12 -26.75 10.49 1.09
N THR A 13 -26.45 10.76 -0.18
CA THR A 13 -25.21 10.25 -0.81
C THR A 13 -23.95 10.84 -0.19
N ASN A 14 -23.97 12.13 0.19
CA ASN A 14 -22.86 12.73 0.93
C ASN A 14 -22.68 12.13 2.33
N SER A 15 -23.77 11.80 3.03
CA SER A 15 -23.69 11.10 4.31
C SER A 15 -23.08 9.71 4.17
N LEU A 16 -23.39 8.97 3.09
CA LEU A 16 -22.75 7.68 2.82
C LEU A 16 -21.24 7.84 2.54
N LEU A 17 -20.85 8.86 1.76
CA LEU A 17 -19.43 9.18 1.53
C LEU A 17 -18.71 9.61 2.81
N LEU A 18 -19.40 10.27 3.73
CA LEU A 18 -18.85 10.62 5.04
C LEU A 18 -18.53 9.36 5.86
N LEU A 19 -19.39 8.33 5.81
CA LEU A 19 -19.10 7.03 6.45
C LEU A 19 -17.87 6.36 5.84
N VAL A 20 -17.69 6.46 4.52
CA VAL A 20 -16.47 5.97 3.85
C VAL A 20 -15.25 6.75 4.36
N GLY A 21 -15.33 8.07 4.47
CA GLY A 21 -14.24 8.88 5.03
C GLY A 21 -13.87 8.48 6.47
N LEU A 22 -14.87 8.20 7.32
CA LEU A 22 -14.65 7.70 8.68
C LEU A 22 -13.97 6.32 8.68
N PHE A 23 -14.38 5.42 7.78
CA PHE A 23 -13.74 4.11 7.64
C PHE A 23 -12.25 4.25 7.30
N PHE A 24 -11.89 5.17 6.40
CA PHE A 24 -10.48 5.46 6.05
C PHE A 24 -9.65 6.04 7.20
N ILE A 25 -10.27 6.54 8.27
CA ILE A 25 -9.56 6.95 9.49
C ILE A 25 -9.46 5.79 10.47
N ILE A 26 -10.60 5.13 10.74
CA ILE A 26 -10.69 4.09 11.77
C ILE A 26 -9.85 2.88 11.41
N TYR A 27 -9.91 2.40 10.16
CA TYR A 27 -9.22 1.18 9.76
C TYR A 27 -7.69 1.32 9.83
N PRO A 28 -7.04 2.34 9.24
CA PRO A 28 -5.61 2.55 9.43
C PRO A 28 -5.21 2.80 10.88
N ALA A 29 -6.05 3.45 11.70
CA ALA A 29 -5.77 3.62 13.12
C ALA A 29 -5.76 2.29 13.90
N ILE A 30 -6.67 1.37 13.58
CA ILE A 30 -6.67 0.01 14.13
C ILE A 30 -5.41 -0.74 13.69
N LEU A 31 -5.04 -0.67 12.40
CA LEU A 31 -3.81 -1.29 11.91
C LEU A 31 -2.55 -0.70 12.56
N TYR A 32 -2.50 0.62 12.74
CA TYR A 32 -1.40 1.30 13.44
C TYR A 32 -1.24 0.75 14.86
N GLN A 33 -2.35 0.55 15.57
CA GLN A 33 -2.32 0.00 16.93
C GLN A 33 -1.90 -1.48 16.94
N GLN A 34 -2.39 -2.28 16.00
CA GLN A 34 -2.10 -3.71 15.92
C GLN A 34 -0.64 -3.98 15.49
N TYR A 35 -0.08 -3.14 14.62
CA TYR A 35 1.25 -3.30 14.03
C TYR A 35 2.19 -2.15 14.43
N ALA A 36 2.12 -1.71 15.69
CA ALA A 36 2.88 -0.55 16.18
C ALA A 36 4.40 -0.70 16.00
N TYR A 37 4.94 -1.91 16.21
CA TYR A 37 6.37 -2.19 16.04
C TYR A 37 6.80 -2.05 14.57
N THR A 38 6.14 -2.75 13.65
CA THR A 38 6.39 -2.67 12.20
C THR A 38 6.21 -1.25 11.67
N THR A 39 5.24 -0.50 12.21
CA THR A 39 5.01 0.89 11.82
C THR A 39 6.14 1.82 12.26
N TYR A 40 6.79 1.54 13.40
CA TYR A 40 7.92 2.33 13.87
C TYR A 40 9.20 2.06 13.07
N THR A 41 9.42 0.82 12.66
CA THR A 41 10.62 0.42 11.92
C THR A 41 10.52 0.71 10.42
N ASN A 42 9.31 0.73 9.87
CA ASN A 42 9.09 0.82 8.44
C ASN A 42 8.38 2.12 7.99
N ASN A 43 9.14 3.01 7.36
CA ASN A 43 8.65 4.29 6.88
C ASN A 43 7.57 4.16 5.79
N LEU A 44 7.65 3.14 4.94
CA LEU A 44 6.69 2.93 3.84
C LEU A 44 5.32 2.51 4.40
N PHE A 45 5.30 1.54 5.31
CA PHE A 45 4.06 1.09 5.95
C PHE A 45 3.39 2.24 6.73
N SER A 46 4.17 2.96 7.53
CA SER A 46 3.71 4.16 8.23
C SER A 46 3.15 5.21 7.26
N GLY A 47 3.84 5.44 6.14
CA GLY A 47 3.40 6.35 5.09
C GLY A 47 2.03 5.98 4.51
N ILE A 48 1.79 4.70 4.23
CA ILE A 48 0.49 4.20 3.71
C ILE A 48 -0.62 4.43 4.73
N LEU A 49 -0.37 4.13 6.02
CA LEU A 49 -1.37 4.34 7.08
C LEU A 49 -1.71 5.83 7.27
N ILE A 50 -0.69 6.68 7.31
CA ILE A 50 -0.86 8.14 7.42
C ILE A 50 -1.62 8.67 6.20
N PHE A 51 -1.26 8.23 5.00
CA PHE A 51 -1.96 8.60 3.78
C PHE A 51 -3.45 8.25 3.85
N GLY A 52 -3.79 7.06 4.34
CA GLY A 52 -5.18 6.64 4.55
C GLY A 52 -5.94 7.59 5.49
N ILE A 53 -5.35 7.96 6.62
CA ILE A 53 -5.95 8.90 7.58
C ILE A 53 -6.16 10.28 6.95
N VAL A 54 -5.14 10.82 6.28
CA VAL A 54 -5.21 12.12 5.61
C VAL A 54 -6.30 12.13 4.53
N LEU A 55 -6.39 11.08 3.73
CA LEU A 55 -7.43 10.90 2.73
C LEU A 55 -8.82 10.84 3.37
N GLY A 56 -8.97 10.11 4.48
CA GLY A 56 -10.22 10.04 5.23
C GLY A 56 -10.67 11.41 5.77
N VAL A 57 -9.76 12.18 6.37
CA VAL A 57 -10.04 13.55 6.83
C VAL A 57 -10.44 14.45 5.66
N PHE A 58 -9.71 14.38 4.55
CA PHE A 58 -10.03 15.13 3.35
C PHE A 58 -11.44 14.80 2.82
N LEU A 59 -11.81 13.52 2.75
CA LEU A 59 -13.15 13.08 2.34
C LEU A 59 -14.24 13.60 3.28
N ILE A 60 -14.02 13.59 4.60
CA ILE A 60 -14.98 14.14 5.57
C ILE A 60 -15.17 15.64 5.34
N LEU A 61 -14.10 16.41 5.22
CA LEU A 61 -14.21 17.85 4.96
C LEU A 61 -14.90 18.13 3.62
N TRP A 62 -14.58 17.35 2.58
CA TRP A 62 -15.18 17.49 1.26
C TRP A 62 -16.68 17.18 1.25
N THR A 63 -17.11 16.13 1.96
CA THR A 63 -18.52 15.75 2.07
C THR A 63 -19.32 16.75 2.89
N LEU A 64 -18.75 17.28 3.98
CA LEU A 64 -19.35 18.39 4.74
C LEU A 64 -19.55 19.63 3.85
N PHE A 65 -18.57 19.94 3.01
CA PHE A 65 -18.69 21.02 2.03
C PHE A 65 -19.83 20.77 1.02
N GLY A 66 -19.98 19.53 0.54
CA GLY A 66 -21.11 19.11 -0.30
C GLY A 66 -22.48 19.28 0.36
N VAL A 67 -22.60 18.90 1.63
CA VAL A 67 -23.83 19.10 2.41
C VAL A 67 -24.15 20.59 2.57
N LEU A 68 -23.14 21.42 2.88
CA LEU A 68 -23.30 22.87 2.99
C LEU A 68 -23.70 23.52 1.65
N ALA A 69 -23.12 23.06 0.54
CA ALA A 69 -23.47 23.50 -0.81
C ALA A 69 -24.96 23.25 -1.10
N ALA A 70 -25.42 22.03 -0.80
CA ALA A 70 -26.81 21.62 -0.96
C ALA A 70 -27.77 22.38 -0.02
N GLN A 71 -27.34 22.68 1.20
CA GLN A 71 -28.15 23.43 2.16
C GLN A 71 -28.34 24.89 1.75
N LYS A 72 -27.27 25.59 1.35
CA LYS A 72 -27.28 27.01 0.99
C LYS A 72 -27.86 27.31 -0.39
N ASN A 73 -28.12 26.30 -1.23
CA ASN A 73 -28.59 26.47 -2.62
C ASN A 73 -27.69 27.44 -3.43
N ASN A 74 -26.39 27.50 -3.12
CA ASN A 74 -25.45 28.38 -3.79
C ASN A 74 -24.79 27.65 -4.97
N THR A 75 -25.08 28.09 -6.19
CA THR A 75 -24.57 27.49 -7.43
C THR A 75 -23.05 27.51 -7.51
N MET A 76 -22.38 28.54 -7.00
CA MET A 76 -20.91 28.63 -7.08
C MET A 76 -20.23 27.59 -6.19
N ILE A 77 -20.75 27.42 -4.96
CA ILE A 77 -20.26 26.40 -4.02
C ILE A 77 -20.54 25.00 -4.57
N GLN A 78 -21.73 24.77 -5.13
CA GLN A 78 -22.09 23.49 -5.76
C GLN A 78 -21.21 23.17 -6.97
N ALA A 79 -20.88 24.17 -7.80
CA ALA A 79 -19.97 23.98 -8.93
C ALA A 79 -18.56 23.57 -8.46
N ALA A 80 -18.02 24.25 -7.44
CA ALA A 80 -16.73 23.89 -6.86
C ALA A 80 -16.72 22.48 -6.27
N TYR A 81 -17.77 22.10 -5.54
CA TYR A 81 -17.94 20.73 -5.03
C TYR A 81 -17.97 19.70 -6.16
N ASN A 82 -18.70 19.98 -7.26
CA ASN A 82 -18.80 19.10 -8.41
C ASN A 82 -17.45 18.89 -9.11
N VAL A 83 -16.57 19.88 -9.14
CA VAL A 83 -15.21 19.70 -9.69
C VAL A 83 -14.44 18.67 -8.87
N GLY A 84 -14.43 18.79 -7.54
CA GLY A 84 -13.69 17.82 -6.73
C GLY A 84 -14.32 16.43 -6.67
N ILE A 85 -15.65 16.29 -6.73
CA ILE A 85 -16.27 14.95 -6.81
C ILE A 85 -15.94 14.27 -8.15
N ILE A 86 -15.78 15.02 -9.25
CA ILE A 86 -15.27 14.49 -10.52
C ILE A 86 -13.82 14.00 -10.35
N MET A 87 -12.95 14.79 -9.71
CA MET A 87 -11.55 14.38 -9.48
C MET A 87 -11.46 13.11 -8.63
N LEU A 88 -12.27 13.02 -7.56
CA LEU A 88 -12.36 11.82 -6.71
C LEU A 88 -12.88 10.61 -7.48
N PHE A 89 -13.86 10.80 -8.37
CA PHE A 89 -14.39 9.73 -9.21
C PHE A 89 -13.36 9.22 -10.22
N LEU A 90 -12.59 10.12 -10.85
CA LEU A 90 -11.50 9.72 -11.75
C LEU A 90 -10.41 8.95 -11.00
N LEU A 91 -10.06 9.39 -9.79
CA LEU A 91 -9.12 8.67 -8.92
C LEU A 91 -9.65 7.27 -8.56
N SER A 92 -10.93 7.13 -8.24
CA SER A 92 -11.51 5.82 -7.91
C SER A 92 -11.52 4.86 -9.10
N ILE A 93 -11.78 5.35 -10.31
CA ILE A 93 -11.66 4.57 -11.55
C ILE A 93 -10.21 4.11 -11.74
N ALA A 94 -9.23 4.99 -11.54
CA ALA A 94 -7.82 4.62 -11.67
C ALA A 94 -7.44 3.49 -10.70
N ILE A 95 -7.85 3.59 -9.43
CA ILE A 95 -7.61 2.55 -8.42
C ILE A 95 -8.28 1.23 -8.80
N LEU A 96 -9.54 1.27 -9.26
CA LEU A 96 -10.25 0.08 -9.71
C LEU A 96 -9.54 -0.57 -10.91
N ALA A 97 -9.12 0.22 -11.90
CA ALA A 97 -8.39 -0.27 -13.07
C ALA A 97 -7.07 -0.94 -12.69
N ILE A 98 -6.27 -0.30 -11.81
CA ILE A 98 -5.04 -0.88 -11.28
C ILE A 98 -5.32 -2.19 -10.55
N SER A 99 -6.36 -2.24 -9.73
CA SER A 99 -6.75 -3.46 -8.99
C SER A 99 -7.12 -4.61 -9.94
N CYS A 100 -7.85 -4.33 -11.02
CA CYS A 100 -8.15 -5.31 -12.05
C CYS A 100 -6.90 -5.79 -12.81
N ILE A 101 -5.97 -4.88 -13.13
CA ILE A 101 -4.69 -5.22 -13.77
C ILE A 101 -3.87 -6.13 -12.84
N VAL A 102 -3.75 -5.78 -11.57
CA VAL A 102 -3.06 -6.61 -10.57
C VAL A 102 -3.72 -7.98 -10.48
N GLN A 103 -5.04 -8.06 -10.39
CA GLN A 103 -5.76 -9.33 -10.36
C GLN A 103 -5.47 -10.20 -11.60
N TYR A 104 -5.38 -9.57 -12.77
CA TYR A 104 -5.07 -10.26 -14.02
C TYR A 104 -3.62 -10.79 -14.07
N GLU A 105 -2.67 -10.02 -13.55
CA GLU A 105 -1.24 -10.36 -13.61
C GLU A 105 -0.77 -11.31 -12.50
N VAL A 106 -1.46 -11.38 -11.36
CA VAL A 106 -1.07 -12.24 -10.22
C VAL A 106 -0.76 -13.70 -10.62
N PRO A 107 -1.56 -14.39 -11.46
CA PRO A 107 -1.21 -15.73 -11.94
C PRO A 107 0.14 -15.81 -12.68
N SER A 108 0.48 -14.77 -13.45
CA SER A 108 1.77 -14.67 -14.16
C SER A 108 2.93 -14.64 -13.17
N TYR A 109 2.84 -13.78 -12.15
CA TYR A 109 3.85 -13.70 -11.08
C TYR A 109 3.94 -15.02 -10.27
N LYS A 110 2.80 -15.65 -10.00
CA LYS A 110 2.73 -16.91 -9.25
C LYS A 110 3.43 -18.05 -9.97
N ASN A 111 3.16 -18.20 -11.27
CA ASN A 111 3.69 -19.29 -12.07
C ASN A 111 5.18 -19.12 -12.44
N ASP A 112 5.77 -17.93 -12.29
CA ASP A 112 7.20 -17.69 -12.51
C ASP A 112 8.05 -18.14 -11.32
N GLU A 113 8.05 -19.44 -10.99
CA GLU A 113 8.74 -20.01 -9.81
C GLU A 113 10.22 -19.63 -9.71
N LYS A 114 10.87 -19.37 -10.85
CA LYS A 114 12.30 -19.04 -10.91
C LYS A 114 12.60 -17.53 -11.05
N CYS A 115 11.59 -16.66 -11.06
CA CYS A 115 11.74 -15.21 -11.23
C CYS A 115 12.49 -14.84 -12.51
N THR A 116 12.20 -15.51 -13.62
CA THR A 116 12.93 -15.34 -14.90
C THR A 116 12.17 -14.54 -15.95
N GLN A 117 10.89 -14.26 -15.74
CA GLN A 117 10.03 -13.68 -16.77
C GLN A 117 9.80 -12.18 -16.56
N GLN A 118 9.62 -11.76 -15.31
CA GLN A 118 9.26 -10.38 -14.98
C GLN A 118 10.49 -9.58 -14.52
N SER A 119 10.71 -8.40 -15.10
CA SER A 119 11.92 -7.59 -14.85
C SER A 119 12.14 -7.28 -13.37
N ILE A 120 11.07 -6.91 -12.65
CA ILE A 120 11.14 -6.63 -11.22
C ILE A 120 11.48 -7.87 -10.40
N LEU A 121 10.93 -9.04 -10.76
CA LEU A 121 11.23 -10.29 -10.07
C LEU A 121 12.69 -10.70 -10.28
N ILE A 122 13.21 -10.52 -11.50
CA ILE A 122 14.61 -10.79 -11.84
C ILE A 122 15.53 -9.91 -11.00
N GLN A 123 15.26 -8.60 -10.91
CA GLN A 123 16.08 -7.67 -10.14
C GLN A 123 16.09 -8.02 -8.64
N LEU A 124 14.92 -8.30 -8.06
CA LEU A 124 14.80 -8.69 -6.65
C LEU A 124 15.51 -10.02 -6.36
N GLN A 125 15.37 -11.01 -7.24
CA GLN A 125 16.05 -12.29 -7.13
C GLN A 125 17.58 -12.14 -7.22
N GLN A 126 18.09 -11.37 -8.20
CA GLN A 126 19.52 -11.15 -8.38
C GLN A 126 20.14 -10.43 -7.18
N LEU A 127 19.47 -9.38 -6.69
CA LEU A 127 19.89 -8.66 -5.50
C LEU A 127 19.88 -9.58 -4.27
N ASN A 128 18.82 -10.37 -4.08
CA ASN A 128 18.73 -11.36 -3.00
C ASN A 128 19.86 -12.38 -3.06
N HIS A 129 20.10 -12.97 -4.23
CA HIS A 129 21.14 -13.98 -4.42
C HIS A 129 22.53 -13.42 -4.16
N LYS A 130 22.84 -12.22 -4.67
CA LYS A 130 24.13 -11.58 -4.41
C LYS A 130 24.29 -11.24 -2.92
N SER A 131 23.22 -10.82 -2.27
CA SER A 131 23.20 -10.50 -0.84
C SER A 131 23.43 -11.73 0.04
N SER A 132 22.84 -12.89 -0.31
CA SER A 132 23.01 -14.13 0.45
C SER A 132 24.43 -14.71 0.38
N LEU A 133 25.14 -14.42 -0.73
CA LEU A 133 26.55 -14.76 -0.90
C LEU A 133 27.51 -13.76 -0.23
N THR A 134 26.99 -12.65 0.32
CA THR A 134 27.81 -11.55 0.85
C THR A 134 27.71 -11.47 2.37
N LEU A 135 26.49 -11.32 2.91
CA LEU A 135 26.29 -11.17 4.35
C LEU A 135 26.73 -12.45 5.08
N CYS A 136 27.49 -12.32 6.16
CA CYS A 136 28.03 -13.45 6.93
C CYS A 136 28.92 -14.42 6.13
N GLN A 137 29.38 -14.02 4.95
CA GLN A 137 30.32 -14.76 4.11
C GLN A 137 31.66 -14.02 4.07
N ASN A 138 32.59 -14.46 3.22
CA ASN A 138 33.97 -13.97 3.17
C ASN A 138 34.09 -12.44 3.10
N ASP A 139 33.17 -11.77 2.40
CA ASP A 139 33.26 -10.34 2.10
C ASP A 139 32.58 -9.46 3.16
N CYS A 140 31.80 -10.02 4.09
CA CYS A 140 31.13 -9.25 5.14
C CYS A 140 31.00 -10.03 6.46
N LEU A 141 31.80 -9.63 7.46
CA LEU A 141 31.76 -10.17 8.83
C LEU A 141 30.54 -9.64 9.57
N CYS A 142 29.54 -10.49 9.81
CA CYS A 142 28.27 -10.08 10.41
C CYS A 142 28.23 -10.22 11.95
N ASN A 143 27.27 -9.56 12.58
CA ASN A 143 26.98 -9.70 14.01
C ASN A 143 25.86 -10.73 14.23
N PHE A 144 26.25 -11.98 14.47
CA PHE A 144 25.32 -13.06 14.80
C PHE A 144 25.42 -13.39 16.29
N LYS A 145 24.29 -13.31 16.98
CA LYS A 145 24.20 -13.51 18.44
C LYS A 145 24.10 -14.98 18.86
N GLY A 146 23.90 -15.89 17.90
CA GLY A 146 23.82 -17.33 18.16
C GLY A 146 25.19 -17.99 18.38
N THR A 147 25.14 -19.29 18.66
CA THR A 147 26.30 -20.16 18.84
C THR A 147 26.91 -20.59 17.51
N GLN A 148 28.15 -21.11 17.53
CA GLN A 148 28.76 -21.70 16.32
C GLN A 148 27.92 -22.82 15.72
N GLU A 149 27.30 -23.68 16.55
CA GLU A 149 26.46 -24.77 16.07
C GLU A 149 25.21 -24.25 15.33
N GLU A 150 24.61 -23.15 15.81
CA GLU A 150 23.49 -22.48 15.13
C GLU A 150 23.94 -21.81 13.84
N ALA A 151 25.10 -21.15 13.86
CA ALA A 151 25.70 -20.55 12.66
C ALA A 151 25.94 -21.59 11.56
N ASP A 152 26.52 -22.74 11.92
CA ASP A 152 26.78 -23.85 11.00
C ASP A 152 25.48 -24.40 10.38
N LYS A 153 24.41 -24.51 11.17
CA LYS A 153 23.07 -24.93 10.68
C LYS A 153 22.48 -23.93 9.68
N LEU A 154 22.78 -22.64 9.84
CA LEU A 154 22.29 -21.57 8.98
C LEU A 154 23.24 -21.26 7.80
N GLY A 155 24.41 -21.89 7.73
CA GLY A 155 25.43 -21.61 6.71
C GLY A 155 26.15 -20.27 6.89
N ILE A 156 26.18 -19.76 8.12
CA ILE A 156 26.88 -18.53 8.52
C ILE A 156 28.33 -18.88 8.81
N ASN A 157 29.25 -18.45 7.94
CA ASN A 157 30.67 -18.83 8.02
C ASN A 157 31.56 -17.72 8.59
N ASN A 158 31.12 -16.46 8.54
CA ASN A 158 31.91 -15.30 8.91
C ASN A 158 31.11 -14.36 9.83
N PHE A 159 31.17 -14.61 11.14
CA PHE A 159 30.44 -13.81 12.13
C PHE A 159 31.28 -13.49 13.38
N ASN A 160 30.83 -12.49 14.13
CA ASN A 160 31.30 -12.16 15.47
C ASN A 160 30.13 -11.73 16.37
N HIS A 161 30.43 -11.31 17.60
CA HIS A 161 29.44 -10.80 18.57
C HIS A 161 29.61 -9.30 18.88
N LYS A 162 30.23 -8.54 17.98
CA LYS A 162 30.46 -7.10 18.18
C LYS A 162 29.24 -6.34 17.67
N ASP A 163 28.67 -5.48 18.51
CA ASP A 163 27.52 -4.64 18.13
C ASP A 163 27.80 -3.68 16.95
N SER A 164 29.08 -3.44 16.62
CA SER A 164 29.48 -2.63 15.46
C SER A 164 29.46 -3.39 14.13
N SER A 165 29.30 -4.72 14.15
CA SER A 165 29.30 -5.52 12.92
C SER A 165 27.92 -5.50 12.23
N PRO A 166 27.88 -5.55 10.88
CA PRO A 166 26.65 -5.61 10.09
C PRO A 166 25.65 -6.66 10.58
N VAL A 167 24.39 -6.25 10.74
CA VAL A 167 23.25 -7.16 10.98
C VAL A 167 22.36 -7.32 9.75
N ARG A 168 22.64 -6.55 8.69
CA ARG A 168 21.96 -6.55 7.39
C ARG A 168 22.98 -6.39 6.28
N VAL A 169 22.65 -6.81 5.07
CA VAL A 169 23.55 -6.68 3.91
C VAL A 169 23.84 -5.22 3.57
N GLN A 170 22.87 -4.31 3.79
CA GLN A 170 23.04 -2.88 3.52
C GLN A 170 24.08 -2.21 4.44
N ASP A 171 24.41 -2.84 5.57
CA ASP A 171 25.43 -2.34 6.49
C ASP A 171 26.85 -2.79 6.06
N CYS A 172 26.97 -3.67 5.05
CA CYS A 172 28.24 -4.12 4.49
C CYS A 172 28.78 -3.10 3.47
N GLN A 173 30.05 -2.70 3.57
CA GLN A 173 30.66 -1.74 2.62
C GLN A 173 30.58 -2.18 1.15
N ILE A 174 30.76 -3.48 0.88
CA ILE A 174 30.69 -4.05 -0.47
C ILE A 174 29.29 -3.97 -1.09
N PHE A 175 28.25 -3.69 -0.30
CA PHE A 175 26.90 -3.51 -0.83
C PHE A 175 26.88 -2.37 -1.84
N GLU A 176 27.59 -1.27 -1.61
CA GLU A 176 27.66 -0.13 -2.54
C GLU A 176 28.25 -0.50 -3.91
N ASP A 177 29.00 -1.60 -3.99
CA ASP A 177 29.62 -2.10 -5.23
C ASP A 177 28.70 -3.03 -6.03
N PHE A 178 27.51 -3.35 -5.52
CA PHE A 178 26.53 -4.16 -6.24
C PHE A 178 26.00 -3.34 -7.42
N GLN A 179 26.50 -3.57 -8.64
CA GLN A 179 26.12 -2.80 -9.83
C GLN A 179 24.70 -3.17 -10.34
N PHE A 180 23.67 -3.07 -9.49
CA PHE A 180 22.27 -3.32 -9.84
C PHE A 180 21.50 -2.01 -10.03
N GLU A 181 20.60 -2.01 -11.01
CA GLU A 181 19.63 -0.94 -11.16
C GLU A 181 18.67 -0.91 -9.97
N ASN A 182 18.35 0.28 -9.47
CA ASN A 182 17.43 0.50 -8.34
C ASN A 182 17.78 -0.29 -7.07
N GLN A 183 19.06 -0.58 -6.84
CA GLN A 183 19.52 -1.36 -5.69
C GLN A 183 18.96 -0.85 -4.36
N SER A 184 19.03 0.46 -4.10
CA SER A 184 18.53 1.06 -2.84
C SER A 184 17.04 0.80 -2.68
N GLU A 185 16.24 1.07 -3.70
CA GLU A 185 14.78 0.89 -3.67
C GLU A 185 14.41 -0.58 -3.50
N ASN A 186 15.03 -1.47 -4.28
CA ASN A 186 14.79 -2.91 -4.21
C ASN A 186 15.19 -3.50 -2.86
N SER A 187 16.27 -3.00 -2.23
CA SER A 187 16.67 -3.43 -0.89
C SER A 187 15.71 -2.98 0.21
N GLU A 188 15.14 -1.78 0.09
CA GLU A 188 14.10 -1.30 1.01
C GLU A 188 12.79 -2.08 0.83
N VAL A 189 12.45 -2.45 -0.41
CA VAL A 189 11.31 -3.35 -0.69
C VAL A 189 11.55 -4.71 -0.04
N LEU A 190 12.70 -5.34 -0.26
CA LEU A 190 13.00 -6.66 0.32
C LEU A 190 12.98 -6.60 1.86
N LYS A 191 13.61 -5.59 2.46
CA LYS A 191 13.55 -5.36 3.91
C LYS A 191 12.11 -5.24 4.40
N PHE A 192 11.28 -4.45 3.73
CA PHE A 192 9.87 -4.32 4.06
C PHE A 192 9.12 -5.66 4.00
N LEU A 193 9.38 -6.47 2.98
CA LEU A 193 8.78 -7.78 2.85
C LEU A 193 9.22 -8.74 3.97
N GLU A 194 10.51 -8.75 4.30
CA GLU A 194 11.04 -9.56 5.41
C GLU A 194 10.39 -9.15 6.75
N GLU A 195 10.36 -7.86 7.06
CA GLU A 195 9.76 -7.32 8.29
C GLU A 195 8.23 -7.56 8.37
N LEU A 196 7.53 -7.46 7.24
CA LEU A 196 6.08 -7.59 7.20
C LEU A 196 5.60 -9.04 7.28
N PHE A 197 6.26 -9.94 6.55
CA PHE A 197 5.82 -11.34 6.41
C PHE A 197 6.68 -12.32 7.22
N GLY A 198 7.77 -11.88 7.85
CA GLY A 198 8.71 -12.77 8.56
C GLY A 198 9.29 -13.83 7.62
N CYS A 199 9.60 -13.44 6.39
CA CYS A 199 10.14 -14.29 5.32
C CYS A 199 11.55 -13.85 4.96
N SER A 200 12.28 -14.64 4.17
CA SER A 200 13.51 -14.16 3.53
C SER A 200 13.74 -14.85 2.21
N GLY A 201 14.16 -14.04 1.25
CA GLY A 201 14.47 -14.47 -0.10
C GLY A 201 13.35 -14.23 -1.09
N PHE A 202 13.70 -14.37 -2.36
CA PHE A 202 12.81 -14.03 -3.47
C PHE A 202 13.09 -14.97 -4.65
N CYS A 203 12.19 -15.95 -4.88
CA CYS A 203 12.42 -17.15 -5.72
C CYS A 203 13.53 -18.09 -5.24
N SER A 204 13.89 -17.97 -3.96
CA SER A 204 14.75 -18.88 -3.23
C SER A 204 14.58 -18.56 -1.74
N GLN A 205 14.38 -19.57 -0.90
CA GLN A 205 14.37 -19.38 0.55
C GLN A 205 15.80 -19.21 1.07
N ASN A 206 16.05 -18.17 1.86
CA ASN A 206 17.29 -18.02 2.61
C ASN A 206 17.17 -18.66 4.00
N SER A 207 18.30 -19.03 4.61
CA SER A 207 18.33 -19.61 5.96
C SER A 207 18.16 -18.58 7.09
N TYR A 208 18.43 -17.30 6.81
CA TYR A 208 18.34 -16.18 7.75
C TYR A 208 17.94 -14.91 6.99
N TYR A 209 17.50 -13.88 7.71
CA TYR A 209 17.13 -12.58 7.15
C TYR A 209 18.35 -11.84 6.58
N LEU A 210 18.23 -11.28 5.38
CA LEU A 210 19.35 -10.59 4.71
C LEU A 210 19.22 -9.07 4.76
N PHE A 211 18.00 -8.57 4.69
CA PHE A 211 17.70 -7.14 4.52
C PHE A 211 17.13 -6.51 5.81
N SER A 212 16.56 -7.35 6.68
CA SER A 212 16.17 -7.07 8.07
C SER A 212 17.17 -7.72 9.04
N ASP A 213 16.96 -7.61 10.36
CA ASP A 213 17.95 -8.09 11.35
C ASP A 213 18.10 -9.61 11.27
N LEU A 214 19.30 -10.08 10.90
CA LEU A 214 19.61 -11.51 10.82
C LEU A 214 19.39 -12.27 12.14
N ASN A 215 19.28 -11.55 13.28
CA ASN A 215 19.00 -12.12 14.60
C ASN A 215 17.49 -12.23 14.92
N ASP A 216 16.58 -11.87 14.01
CA ASP A 216 15.12 -11.99 14.19
C ASP A 216 14.62 -13.45 14.03
N GLY A 217 15.54 -14.41 13.99
CA GLY A 217 15.25 -15.85 13.95
C GLY A 217 15.27 -16.44 12.55
N ILE A 218 14.61 -17.59 12.39
CA ILE A 218 14.55 -18.31 11.11
C ILE A 218 13.36 -17.78 10.30
N PRO A 219 13.56 -17.35 9.04
CA PRO A 219 12.48 -16.88 8.18
C PRO A 219 11.49 -17.99 7.84
N ASN A 220 10.20 -17.63 7.77
CA ASN A 220 9.08 -18.52 7.50
C ASN A 220 8.86 -18.79 6.00
N GLY A 221 9.93 -18.95 5.21
CA GLY A 221 9.87 -19.24 3.79
C GLY A 221 10.22 -18.06 2.88
N ASP A 222 9.88 -18.20 1.59
CA ASP A 222 10.18 -17.24 0.52
C ASP A 222 9.20 -16.06 0.51
N CYS A 223 9.72 -14.83 0.44
CA CYS A 223 8.88 -13.63 0.48
C CYS A 223 7.97 -13.48 -0.73
N LYS A 224 8.36 -13.95 -1.91
CA LYS A 224 7.50 -13.93 -3.09
C LYS A 224 6.21 -14.71 -2.84
N VAL A 225 6.31 -15.89 -2.21
CA VAL A 225 5.16 -16.75 -1.94
C VAL A 225 4.19 -16.05 -0.97
N HIS A 226 4.71 -15.46 0.10
CA HIS A 226 3.90 -14.72 1.08
C HIS A 226 3.21 -13.50 0.46
N VAL A 227 3.94 -12.72 -0.36
CA VAL A 227 3.37 -11.57 -1.08
C VAL A 227 2.25 -12.00 -2.02
N ILE A 228 2.48 -13.04 -2.82
CA ILE A 228 1.48 -13.51 -3.80
C ILE A 228 0.25 -14.05 -3.10
N ASN A 229 0.42 -14.85 -2.04
CA ASN A 229 -0.70 -15.37 -1.26
C ASN A 229 -1.48 -14.21 -0.62
N PHE A 230 -0.79 -13.22 -0.03
CA PHE A 230 -1.44 -12.04 0.52
C PHE A 230 -2.26 -11.29 -0.54
N VAL A 231 -1.70 -11.09 -1.74
CA VAL A 231 -2.42 -10.43 -2.82
C VAL A 231 -3.61 -11.28 -3.28
N GLU A 232 -3.45 -12.59 -3.50
CA GLU A 232 -4.55 -13.48 -3.90
C GLU A 232 -5.70 -13.49 -2.88
N ASP A 233 -5.38 -13.55 -1.59
CA ASP A 233 -6.37 -13.59 -0.51
C ASP A 233 -7.16 -12.28 -0.39
N ASN A 234 -6.54 -11.14 -0.75
CA ASN A 234 -7.12 -9.82 -0.53
C ASN A 234 -7.60 -9.12 -1.83
N ILE A 235 -7.13 -9.51 -3.01
CA ILE A 235 -7.40 -8.77 -4.26
C ILE A 235 -8.89 -8.76 -4.62
N ILE A 236 -9.61 -9.86 -4.36
CA ILE A 236 -11.06 -9.93 -4.60
C ILE A 236 -11.78 -8.91 -3.71
N ALA A 237 -11.42 -8.82 -2.43
CA ALA A 237 -12.00 -7.84 -1.51
C ALA A 237 -11.68 -6.41 -1.98
N ILE A 238 -10.44 -6.13 -2.39
CA ILE A 238 -10.01 -4.82 -2.91
C ILE A 238 -10.81 -4.43 -4.16
N VAL A 239 -11.00 -5.34 -5.12
CA VAL A 239 -11.78 -5.09 -6.35
C VAL A 239 -13.25 -4.83 -6.03
N ILE A 240 -13.85 -5.61 -5.12
CA ILE A 240 -15.24 -5.39 -4.69
C ILE A 240 -15.40 -4.04 -3.99
N SER A 241 -14.51 -3.71 -3.04
CA SER A 241 -14.55 -2.45 -2.29
C SER A 241 -14.34 -1.23 -3.20
N SER A 242 -13.35 -1.27 -4.10
CA SER A 242 -13.10 -0.18 -5.06
C SER A 242 -14.23 -0.02 -6.08
N SER A 243 -14.85 -1.12 -6.51
CA SER A 243 -16.06 -1.10 -7.35
C SER A 243 -17.23 -0.42 -6.64
N PHE A 244 -17.49 -0.80 -5.38
CA PHE A 244 -18.55 -0.21 -4.57
C PHE A 244 -18.36 1.31 -4.38
N ILE A 245 -17.14 1.74 -4.03
CA ILE A 245 -16.80 3.16 -3.86
C ILE A 245 -17.00 3.92 -5.18
N THR A 246 -16.57 3.34 -6.30
CA THR A 246 -16.72 3.95 -7.63
C THR A 246 -18.20 4.13 -8.02
N VAL A 247 -19.04 3.13 -7.76
CA VAL A 247 -20.49 3.23 -7.99
C VAL A 247 -21.11 4.29 -7.08
N LEU A 248 -20.72 4.35 -5.81
CA LEU A 248 -21.22 5.36 -4.88
C LEU A 248 -20.85 6.79 -5.33
N LEU A 249 -19.60 6.99 -5.79
CA LEU A 249 -19.15 8.28 -6.33
C LEU A 249 -19.89 8.65 -7.63
N LEU A 250 -20.14 7.68 -8.51
CA LEU A 250 -20.92 7.89 -9.74
C LEU A 250 -22.36 8.34 -9.42
N VAL A 251 -23.04 7.65 -8.51
CA VAL A 251 -24.40 8.00 -8.09
C VAL A 251 -24.42 9.38 -7.43
N SER A 252 -23.43 9.68 -6.58
CA SER A 252 -23.27 11.00 -5.98
C SER A 252 -23.07 12.08 -7.04
N LEU A 253 -22.19 11.85 -8.03
CA LEU A 253 -21.94 12.78 -9.13
C LEU A 253 -23.22 13.06 -9.93
N ILE A 254 -23.97 12.02 -10.31
CA ILE A 254 -25.23 12.16 -11.06
C ILE A 254 -26.22 13.03 -10.29
N PHE A 255 -26.47 12.74 -9.00
CA PHE A 255 -27.42 13.54 -8.21
C PHE A 255 -26.95 14.97 -8.01
N ASN A 256 -25.65 15.20 -7.84
CA ASN A 256 -25.10 16.54 -7.67
C ASN A 256 -25.16 17.37 -8.97
N ILE A 257 -24.96 16.75 -10.14
CA ILE A 257 -25.16 17.42 -11.44
C ILE A 257 -26.64 17.75 -11.65
N LEU A 258 -27.55 16.79 -11.44
CA LEU A 258 -28.99 17.02 -11.59
C LEU A 258 -29.49 18.13 -10.64
N PHE A 259 -29.02 18.13 -9.41
CA PHE A 259 -29.33 19.19 -8.44
C PHE A 259 -28.80 20.56 -8.88
N TYR A 260 -27.56 20.62 -9.38
CA TYR A 260 -26.97 21.84 -9.91
C TYR A 260 -27.76 22.43 -11.09
N LEU A 261 -28.17 21.59 -12.05
CA LEU A 261 -28.96 22.00 -13.20
C LEU A 261 -30.34 22.57 -12.79
N GLU A 262 -31.01 21.95 -11.82
CA GLU A 262 -32.30 22.45 -11.32
C GLU A 262 -32.14 23.79 -10.57
N LEU A 263 -31.04 23.99 -9.84
CA LEU A 263 -30.72 25.29 -9.23
C LEU A 263 -30.51 26.39 -10.27
N LEU A 264 -29.81 26.10 -11.36
CA LEU A 264 -29.62 27.06 -12.46
C LEU A 264 -30.96 27.43 -13.10
N LYS A 265 -31.81 26.44 -13.38
CA LYS A 265 -33.14 26.65 -13.93
C LYS A 265 -33.99 27.54 -13.02
N SER A 266 -34.02 27.27 -11.72
CA SER A 266 -34.79 28.06 -10.75
C SER A 266 -34.34 29.53 -10.68
N ARG A 267 -33.05 29.83 -10.89
CA ARG A 267 -32.55 31.22 -10.91
C ARG A 267 -32.87 31.95 -12.20
N TYR A 268 -32.94 31.23 -13.32
CA TYR A 268 -33.29 31.84 -14.59
C TYR A 268 -34.78 32.20 -14.63
N SER A 269 -35.65 31.35 -14.08
CA SER A 269 -37.10 31.63 -14.02
C SER A 269 -37.51 32.73 -13.04
N SER A 270 -36.61 33.18 -12.15
CA SER A 270 -36.89 34.26 -11.19
C SER A 270 -36.44 35.64 -11.67
N LYS A 271 -35.80 35.74 -12.83
CA LYS A 271 -35.39 36.99 -13.47
C LYS A 271 -36.34 37.33 -14.60
#